data_AF-A0A182E5J5-F1
#
_entry.id   AF-A0A182E5J5-F1
#
_cell.length_a   1.000
_cell.length_b   1.000
_cell.length_c   1.000
_cell.angle_alpha   90.00
_cell.angle_beta   90.00
_cell.angle_gamma   90.00
#
_symmetry.space_group_name_H-M   'P 1'
#
loop_
_entity.id
_entity.type
_entity.pdbx_description
1 polymer ?
#
loop_
_entity_poly.entity_id
_entity_poly.type
_entity_poly.pdbx_seq_one_letter_code
_entity_poly.pdbx_strand_id
1 'polypeptide(L)'
;MSRNRKDVVTLFDVFCEVGATLDGGVAVILQKYPDDFNHEQTLKSVAQFSFPCGVDDYNMETVQLFSFVLTDEKSQYTYAFCRHTPHNNTCICILSGLPWANVFYKILNHISTVMNNRPVCQDFEL
;
A
#
# COMPACT_ATOMS: atom_id res chain seq x y z
N MET A 1 -23.86 -4.50 -15.91
CA MET A 1 -23.93 -4.03 -14.50
C MET A 1 -22.55 -3.53 -14.10
N SER A 2 -22.46 -2.41 -13.38
CA SER A 2 -21.17 -1.90 -12.89
C SER A 2 -20.55 -2.87 -11.87
N ARG A 3 -19.22 -3.02 -11.90
CA ARG A 3 -18.44 -3.83 -10.95
C ARG A 3 -17.99 -3.03 -9.71
N ASN A 4 -18.33 -1.74 -9.65
CA ASN A 4 -18.03 -0.91 -8.48
C ASN A 4 -18.94 -1.32 -7.31
N ARG A 5 -18.39 -1.30 -6.10
CA ARG A 5 -19.19 -1.48 -4.88
C ARG A 5 -20.23 -0.36 -4.79
N LYS A 6 -21.45 -0.71 -4.40
CA LYS A 6 -22.56 0.24 -4.24
C LYS A 6 -22.72 0.72 -2.80
N ASP A 7 -22.40 -0.14 -1.84
CA ASP A 7 -22.61 0.10 -0.41
C ASP A 7 -21.28 0.44 0.28
N VAL A 8 -20.60 1.49 -0.22
CA VAL A 8 -19.33 1.96 0.36
C VAL A 8 -19.62 2.86 1.56
N VAL A 9 -19.24 2.41 2.75
CA VAL A 9 -19.48 3.11 4.03
C VAL A 9 -18.26 3.86 4.57
N THR A 10 -17.06 3.47 4.16
CA THR A 10 -15.79 4.09 4.55
C THR A 10 -15.09 4.70 3.34
N LEU A 11 -14.23 5.69 3.57
CA LEU A 11 -13.40 6.26 2.50
C LEU A 11 -12.42 5.22 1.94
N PHE A 12 -11.82 4.43 2.82
CA PHE A 12 -10.94 3.32 2.49
C PHE A 12 -11.15 2.18 3.51
N ASP A 13 -10.84 0.97 3.10
CA ASP A 13 -10.96 -0.24 3.91
C ASP A 13 -9.72 -0.41 4.81
N VAL A 14 -8.52 -0.24 4.23
CA VAL A 14 -7.25 -0.37 4.94
C VAL A 14 -6.13 0.41 4.25
N PHE A 15 -5.26 1.02 5.04
CA PHE A 15 -3.95 1.51 4.66
C PHE A 15 -2.90 0.48 5.10
N CYS A 16 -1.88 0.23 4.28
CA CYS A 16 -0.75 -0.62 4.62
C CYS A 16 0.57 0.05 4.24
N GLU A 17 1.59 -0.10 5.09
CA GLU A 17 2.98 0.02 4.69
C GLU A 17 3.56 -1.38 4.52
N VAL A 18 4.18 -1.62 3.38
CA VAL A 18 4.80 -2.89 3.01
C VAL A 18 6.29 -2.66 2.82
N GLY A 19 7.11 -3.42 3.52
CA GLY A 19 8.55 -3.45 3.34
C GLY A 19 8.98 -4.72 2.63
N ALA A 20 10.08 -4.66 1.90
CA ALA A 20 10.73 -5.84 1.36
C ALA A 20 12.06 -6.12 2.08
N THR A 21 12.26 -7.36 2.50
CA THR A 21 13.50 -7.79 3.14
C THR A 21 14.64 -7.88 2.12
N LEU A 22 15.85 -7.45 2.53
CA LEU A 22 17.06 -7.50 1.70
C LEU A 22 17.48 -8.93 1.33
N ASP A 23 17.10 -9.93 2.13
CA ASP A 23 17.65 -11.30 2.05
C ASP A 23 16.78 -12.30 1.28
N GLY A 24 15.88 -11.84 0.40
CA GLY A 24 15.08 -12.76 -0.42
C GLY A 24 13.72 -12.25 -0.91
N GLY A 25 13.50 -10.93 -0.92
CA GLY A 25 12.36 -10.32 -1.61
C GLY A 25 10.98 -10.63 -1.03
N VAL A 26 10.90 -11.09 0.21
CA VAL A 26 9.61 -11.35 0.88
C VAL A 26 9.02 -10.01 1.31
N ALA A 27 7.90 -9.65 0.68
CA ALA A 27 7.12 -8.48 1.06
C ALA A 27 6.33 -8.74 2.35
N VAL A 28 6.49 -7.87 3.34
CA VAL A 28 5.85 -7.98 4.65
C VAL A 28 5.11 -6.69 4.99
N ILE A 29 3.93 -6.81 5.60
CA ILE A 29 3.18 -5.67 6.12
C ILE A 29 3.89 -5.17 7.40
N LEU A 30 4.44 -3.96 7.36
CA LEU A 30 5.13 -3.33 8.49
C LEU A 30 4.14 -2.65 9.44
N GLN A 31 3.13 -1.99 8.88
CA GLN A 31 2.03 -1.39 9.61
C GLN A 31 0.77 -1.39 8.76
N LYS A 32 -0.38 -1.31 9.42
CA LYS A 32 -1.67 -1.14 8.78
C LYS A 32 -2.56 -0.23 9.60
N TYR A 33 -3.56 0.37 8.97
CA TYR A 33 -4.63 1.08 9.65
C TYR A 33 -5.95 0.83 8.92
N PRO A 34 -7.03 0.46 9.61
CA PRO A 34 -7.12 0.29 11.07
C PRO A 34 -6.47 -1.03 11.55
N ASP A 35 -6.04 -1.08 12.81
CA ASP A 35 -5.29 -2.21 13.38
C ASP A 35 -6.11 -3.50 13.47
N ASP A 36 -7.43 -3.37 13.59
CA ASP A 36 -8.41 -4.45 13.69
C ASP A 36 -8.81 -5.03 12.33
N PHE A 37 -8.31 -4.50 11.20
CA PHE A 37 -8.57 -5.05 9.88
C PHE A 37 -8.03 -6.48 9.75
N ASN A 38 -8.91 -7.48 9.64
CA ASN A 38 -8.55 -8.90 9.82
C ASN A 38 -8.73 -9.79 8.57
N HIS A 39 -8.71 -9.21 7.37
CA HIS A 39 -8.82 -9.99 6.12
C HIS A 39 -7.45 -10.50 5.65
N GLU A 40 -7.01 -11.65 6.17
CA GLU A 40 -5.68 -12.22 5.90
C GLU A 40 -5.39 -12.39 4.40
N GLN A 41 -6.37 -12.86 3.62
CA GLN A 41 -6.17 -13.07 2.18
C GLN A 41 -5.92 -11.74 1.45
N THR A 42 -6.65 -10.69 1.83
CA THR A 42 -6.44 -9.35 1.31
C THR A 42 -5.05 -8.85 1.67
N LEU A 43 -4.62 -8.99 2.92
CA LEU A 43 -3.29 -8.56 3.38
C LEU A 43 -2.16 -9.30 2.64
N LYS A 44 -2.31 -10.61 2.40
CA LYS A 44 -1.37 -11.40 1.59
C LYS A 44 -1.29 -10.88 0.16
N SER A 45 -2.43 -10.64 -0.48
CA SER A 45 -2.46 -10.05 -1.83
C SER A 45 -1.82 -8.67 -1.87
N VAL A 46 -2.08 -7.82 -0.87
CA VAL A 46 -1.46 -6.49 -0.79
C VAL A 46 0.06 -6.58 -0.70
N ALA A 47 0.59 -7.45 0.16
CA ALA A 47 2.03 -7.66 0.26
C ALA A 47 2.62 -8.11 -1.09
N GLN A 48 2.01 -9.11 -1.72
CA GLN A 48 2.47 -9.66 -3.00
C GLN A 48 2.44 -8.63 -4.15
N PHE A 49 1.37 -7.85 -4.27
CA PHE A 49 1.20 -6.89 -5.37
C PHE A 49 1.88 -5.55 -5.13
N SER A 50 2.46 -5.32 -3.94
CA SER A 50 3.20 -4.09 -3.63
C SER A 50 4.54 -4.00 -4.37
N PHE A 51 5.07 -5.13 -4.84
CA PHE A 51 6.33 -5.24 -5.59
C PHE A 51 6.12 -6.05 -6.88
N PRO A 52 5.39 -5.52 -7.88
CA PRO A 52 4.97 -6.28 -9.07
C PRO A 52 6.13 -6.76 -9.95
N CYS A 53 7.28 -6.08 -9.90
CA CYS A 53 8.49 -6.41 -10.66
C CYS A 53 9.54 -7.16 -9.82
N GLY A 54 9.21 -7.53 -8.58
CA GLY A 54 10.18 -8.03 -7.62
C GLY A 54 10.96 -6.92 -6.92
N VAL A 55 11.79 -7.32 -5.96
CA VAL A 55 12.54 -6.43 -5.06
C VAL A 55 13.91 -6.09 -5.63
N ASP A 56 14.40 -6.88 -6.58
CA ASP A 56 15.74 -6.78 -7.16
C ASP A 56 15.81 -5.85 -8.39
N ASP A 57 14.74 -5.13 -8.71
CA ASP A 57 14.76 -4.18 -9.84
C ASP A 57 15.37 -2.84 -9.40
N TYR A 58 16.68 -2.87 -9.15
CA TYR A 58 17.51 -1.73 -8.74
C TYR A 58 17.62 -0.62 -9.80
N ASN A 59 17.00 -0.78 -10.97
CA ASN A 59 17.11 0.18 -12.09
C ASN A 59 16.12 1.36 -12.00
N MET A 60 15.29 1.42 -10.96
CA MET A 60 14.37 2.54 -10.78
C MET A 60 14.74 3.41 -9.59
N GLU A 61 15.34 4.56 -9.86
CA GLU A 61 15.43 5.69 -8.91
C GLU A 61 14.09 6.46 -8.79
N THR A 62 13.15 6.06 -9.65
CA THR A 62 11.75 6.47 -9.80
C THR A 62 10.79 6.26 -8.64
N VAL A 63 10.19 7.27 -7.98
CA VAL A 63 8.94 7.01 -7.21
C VAL A 63 7.86 6.53 -8.19
N GLN A 64 7.25 5.38 -7.91
CA GLN A 64 6.21 4.80 -8.76
C GLN A 64 4.83 4.93 -8.10
N LEU A 65 3.87 5.41 -8.87
CA LEU A 65 2.45 5.38 -8.53
C LEU A 65 1.75 4.38 -9.43
N PHE A 66 1.08 3.41 -8.82
CA PHE A 66 0.33 2.40 -9.55
C PHE A 66 -0.89 1.96 -8.75
N SER A 67 -1.77 1.21 -9.42
CA SER A 67 -2.93 0.61 -8.77
C SER A 67 -3.19 -0.78 -9.30
N PHE A 68 -3.66 -1.66 -8.42
CA PHE A 68 -4.20 -2.97 -8.78
C PHE A 68 -5.62 -3.11 -8.23
N VAL A 69 -6.33 -4.13 -8.69
CA VAL A 69 -7.73 -4.38 -8.29
C VAL A 69 -7.84 -5.78 -7.75
N LEU A 70 -8.36 -5.91 -6.53
CA LEU A 70 -8.81 -7.19 -5.99
C LEU A 70 -10.29 -7.35 -6.35
N THR A 71 -10.64 -8.53 -6.86
CA THR A 71 -12.00 -8.87 -7.21
C THR A 71 -12.53 -9.88 -6.20
N ASP A 72 -13.69 -9.59 -5.63
CA ASP A 72 -14.35 -10.50 -4.69
C ASP A 72 -15.22 -11.55 -5.41
N GLU A 73 -15.83 -12.45 -4.63
CA GLU A 73 -16.73 -13.50 -5.13
C GLU A 73 -18.00 -12.94 -5.80
N LYS A 74 -18.41 -11.71 -5.44
CA LYS A 74 -19.55 -11.00 -6.05
C LYS A 74 -19.13 -10.22 -7.30
N SER A 75 -17.91 -10.42 -7.79
CA SER A 75 -17.33 -9.70 -8.93
C SER A 75 -17.22 -8.19 -8.73
N GLN A 76 -17.23 -7.71 -7.48
CA GLN A 76 -17.04 -6.32 -7.13
C GLN A 76 -15.55 -6.00 -6.96
N TYR A 77 -15.21 -4.74 -7.23
CA TYR A 77 -13.85 -4.26 -7.20
C TYR A 77 -13.45 -3.61 -5.88
N THR A 78 -12.24 -3.94 -5.46
CA THR A 78 -11.46 -3.24 -4.43
C THR A 78 -10.23 -2.67 -5.11
N TYR A 79 -10.13 -1.34 -5.15
CA TYR A 79 -8.97 -0.66 -5.73
C TYR A 79 -7.88 -0.52 -4.68
N ALA A 80 -6.68 -0.97 -5.00
CA ALA A 80 -5.50 -0.70 -4.20
C ALA A 80 -4.64 0.33 -4.94
N PHE A 81 -4.48 1.51 -4.34
CA PHE A 81 -3.61 2.56 -4.85
C PHE A 81 -2.30 2.51 -4.08
N CYS A 82 -1.17 2.49 -4.78
CA CYS A 82 0.13 2.28 -4.18
C CYS A 82 1.14 3.34 -4.61
N ARG A 83 2.05 3.65 -3.69
CA ARG A 83 3.23 4.49 -3.90
C ARG A 83 4.46 3.73 -3.44
N HIS A 84 5.25 3.28 -4.41
CA HIS A 84 6.50 2.58 -4.17
C HIS A 84 7.68 3.56 -4.16
N THR A 85 8.52 3.47 -3.14
CA THR A 85 9.74 4.27 -2.97
C THR A 85 10.95 3.35 -3.03
N PRO A 86 11.64 3.27 -4.17
CA PRO A 86 12.75 2.33 -4.34
C PRO A 86 13.89 2.55 -3.34
N HIS A 87 14.18 3.80 -2.99
CA HIS A 87 15.26 4.14 -2.05
C HIS A 87 15.08 3.52 -0.66
N ASN A 88 13.84 3.42 -0.18
CA ASN A 88 13.52 2.88 1.13
C ASN A 88 13.09 1.41 1.07
N ASN A 89 12.98 0.84 -0.14
CA ASN A 89 12.42 -0.49 -0.38
C ASN A 89 11.04 -0.68 0.30
N THR A 90 10.25 0.40 0.32
CA THR A 90 8.92 0.43 0.94
C THR A 90 7.85 0.85 -0.06
N CYS A 91 6.67 0.27 0.10
CA CYS A 91 5.48 0.58 -0.66
C CYS A 91 4.35 0.88 0.31
N ILE A 92 3.72 2.05 0.18
CA ILE A 92 2.51 2.37 0.92
C ILE A 92 1.29 2.21 0.01
N CYS A 93 0.23 1.59 0.52
CA CYS A 93 -0.98 1.30 -0.25
C CYS A 93 -2.25 1.66 0.52
N ILE A 94 -3.27 2.15 -0.19
CA ILE A 94 -4.63 2.36 0.32
C ILE A 94 -5.60 1.50 -0.49
N LEU A 95 -6.41 0.70 0.20
CA LEU A 95 -7.47 -0.12 -0.39
C LEU A 95 -8.82 0.57 -0.22
N SER A 96 -9.58 0.72 -1.29
CA SER A 96 -10.89 1.38 -1.25
C SER A 96 -11.86 0.77 -2.25
N GLY A 97 -13.16 0.80 -1.91
CA GLY A 97 -14.23 0.56 -2.88
C GLY A 97 -14.44 1.70 -3.89
N LEU A 98 -13.79 2.86 -3.68
CA LEU A 98 -13.95 4.06 -4.50
C LEU A 98 -12.86 4.16 -5.57
N PRO A 99 -13.21 4.38 -6.86
CA PRO A 99 -12.24 4.49 -7.95
C PRO A 99 -11.59 5.89 -8.04
N TRP A 100 -11.15 6.46 -6.93
CA TRP A 100 -10.67 7.86 -6.85
C TRP A 100 -9.15 8.00 -6.88
N ALA A 101 -8.51 7.49 -7.95
CA ALA A 101 -7.04 7.43 -8.06
C ALA A 101 -6.33 8.75 -7.73
N ASN A 102 -6.77 9.87 -8.32
CA ASN A 102 -6.15 11.17 -8.12
C ASN A 102 -6.19 11.64 -6.66
N VAL A 103 -7.25 11.30 -5.93
CA VAL A 103 -7.39 11.65 -4.51
C VAL A 103 -6.43 10.80 -3.68
N PHE A 104 -6.44 9.49 -3.88
CA PHE A 104 -5.60 8.58 -3.11
C PHE A 104 -4.11 8.77 -3.39
N TYR A 105 -3.69 9.05 -4.62
CA TYR A 105 -2.28 9.36 -4.90
C TYR A 105 -1.81 10.64 -4.21
N LYS A 106 -2.66 11.68 -4.14
CA LYS A 106 -2.33 12.89 -3.36
C LYS A 106 -2.20 12.57 -1.88
N ILE A 107 -3.13 11.79 -1.33
CA ILE A 107 -3.08 11.35 0.08
C ILE A 107 -1.79 10.55 0.35
N LEU A 108 -1.46 9.57 -0.49
CA LEU A 108 -0.23 8.77 -0.35
C LEU A 108 1.03 9.62 -0.42
N ASN A 109 1.07 10.61 -1.32
CA ASN A 109 2.19 11.55 -1.37
C ASN A 109 2.33 12.34 -0.06
N HIS A 110 1.24 12.85 0.49
CA HIS A 110 1.25 13.54 1.78
C HIS A 110 1.68 12.63 2.93
N ILE A 111 1.15 11.40 2.99
CA ILE A 111 1.55 10.40 4.00
C ILE A 111 3.05 10.13 3.91
N SER A 112 3.58 9.90 2.70
CA SER A 112 5.02 9.68 2.52
C SER A 112 5.86 10.87 2.97
N THR A 113 5.44 12.10 2.67
CA THR A 113 6.13 13.30 3.15
C THR A 113 6.16 13.35 4.69
N VAL A 114 5.04 13.05 5.35
CA VAL A 114 4.98 13.02 6.82
C VAL A 114 5.85 11.91 7.39
N MET A 115 5.82 10.71 6.81
CA MET A 115 6.62 9.56 7.26
C MET A 115 8.12 9.82 7.18
N ASN A 116 8.57 10.50 6.13
CA ASN A 116 9.98 10.84 5.87
C ASN A 116 10.45 12.09 6.62
N ASN A 117 9.54 13.02 6.96
CA ASN A 117 9.86 14.24 7.71
C ASN A 117 9.84 14.04 9.23
N ARG A 118 9.61 12.82 9.72
CA ARG A 118 9.80 12.53 11.14
C ARG A 118 11.28 12.78 11.48
N PRO A 119 11.60 13.70 12.42
CA PRO A 119 12.96 13.74 12.94
C PRO A 119 13.26 12.34 13.46
N VAL A 120 14.41 11.79 13.07
CA VAL A 120 14.94 10.56 13.66
C VAL A 120 14.93 10.80 15.15
N CYS A 121 14.05 10.14 15.90
CA CYS A 121 14.26 9.98 17.32
C CYS A 121 15.58 9.20 17.44
N GLN A 122 16.70 9.93 17.60
CA GLN A 122 17.87 9.40 18.28
C GLN A 122 17.44 9.18 19.73
N ASP A 123 16.74 8.09 19.98
CA ASP A 123 16.51 7.64 21.35
C ASP A 123 17.64 6.67 21.72
N PHE A 124 18.66 7.30 22.31
CA PHE A 124 19.57 6.87 23.38
C PHE A 124 20.36 5.56 23.23
N GLU A 125 21.68 5.73 23.10
CA GLU A 125 22.67 4.84 23.73
C GLU A 125 22.27 4.56 25.18
N LEU A 126 22.20 3.28 25.54
CA LEU A 126 22.64 2.72 26.81
C LEU A 126 23.28 1.36 26.56
#